data_AF-A0AAD2C5M4-F1
#
_entry.id   AF-A0AAD2C5M4-F1
#
_cell.length_a   1.000
_cell.length_b   1.000
_cell.length_c   1.000
_cell.angle_alpha   90.00
_cell.angle_beta   90.00
_cell.angle_gamma   90.00
#
_symmetry.space_group_name_H-M   'P 1'
#
loop_
_entity.id
_entity.type
_entity.pdbx_description
1 polymer ?
#
loop_
_entity_poly.entity_id
_entity_poly.type
_entity_poly.pdbx_seq_one_letter_code
_entity_poly.pdbx_strand_id
1 'polypeptide(L)'
;MTARSPAPASGVSLAAHTPAPVDVAPIPPTPEQQQFVHWLREVAPYIHAFRDKTFVIGFGGELVKADMLGALVNDVALLHAMGMRIVLVHGSRPQVEEQLALRNVQTQFVDGVRVTDGAALESAKEASGELRLDIEAAFSQGLPNTPMAGARMSVVSGNFVTARPVGIVNGVDFQHTGLVRKIDAESIQHSLSNRKIVLLSPLGFSPTGQAFNLSMEDVAANTATALKADKLIFITELPGIMDRVGKLQQDLSMETAIERLRDGSLSHDTAYYLQHIVKAMRGGVRRAHVIPFALDGSILLELFLHDGVGTMVSHTDLEYLRDATLDDVGGIVSLIEPLEADGTLVPRERRLLERDIANFSVIEHDGIIFGCVALYPYPKDGMAEMACLIVSPDSQGTGDGERLLKHTEVRARALGLKRLFVLTTRTEHWFLKRGFVRASVDDLPEDRRKLYNWQRRSMVLMKKL
;
A
#
# COMPACT_ATOMS: atom_id res chain seq x y z
N MET A 1 64.31 -66.67 -15.20
CA MET A 1 64.66 -66.12 -13.87
C MET A 1 65.49 -64.87 -14.08
N THR A 2 64.92 -63.70 -13.74
CA THR A 2 65.52 -62.56 -13.03
C THR A 2 64.71 -61.31 -13.37
N ALA A 3 64.08 -60.77 -12.33
CA ALA A 3 63.24 -59.59 -12.33
C ALA A 3 64.03 -58.33 -12.75
N ARG A 4 63.38 -57.45 -13.52
CA ARG A 4 63.75 -56.03 -13.63
C ARG A 4 62.56 -55.19 -13.18
N SER A 5 62.76 -54.46 -12.09
CA SER A 5 61.84 -53.48 -11.51
C SER A 5 61.49 -52.37 -12.51
N PRO A 6 60.25 -51.84 -12.52
CA PRO A 6 59.95 -50.61 -13.23
C PRO A 6 60.34 -49.38 -12.40
N ALA A 7 60.88 -48.37 -13.08
CA ALA A 7 61.20 -47.05 -12.54
C ALA A 7 59.93 -46.27 -12.12
N PRO A 8 60.01 -45.31 -11.19
CA PRO A 8 58.83 -44.59 -10.71
C PRO A 8 58.32 -43.60 -11.77
N ALA A 9 57.01 -43.63 -12.02
CA ALA A 9 56.31 -42.62 -12.79
C ALA A 9 56.33 -41.29 -12.01
N SER A 10 56.92 -40.26 -12.60
CA SER A 10 56.83 -38.88 -12.12
C SER A 10 55.38 -38.40 -12.20
N GLY A 11 54.72 -38.29 -11.06
CA GLY A 11 53.39 -37.68 -10.96
C GLY A 11 53.47 -36.19 -11.31
N VAL A 12 52.95 -35.83 -12.48
CA VAL A 12 52.62 -34.44 -12.80
C VAL A 12 51.31 -34.14 -12.07
N SER A 13 51.40 -33.43 -10.95
CA SER A 13 50.25 -32.86 -10.26
C SER A 13 49.63 -31.79 -11.15
N LEU A 14 48.45 -32.06 -11.70
CA LEU A 14 47.56 -31.05 -12.27
C LEU A 14 46.98 -30.23 -11.11
N ALA A 15 47.76 -29.26 -10.63
CA ALA A 15 47.25 -28.24 -9.73
C ALA A 15 46.20 -27.42 -10.49
N ALA A 16 44.93 -27.57 -10.09
CA ALA A 16 43.85 -26.72 -10.54
C ALA A 16 44.25 -25.25 -10.30
N HIS A 17 44.46 -24.50 -11.38
CA HIS A 17 44.62 -23.06 -11.33
C HIS A 17 43.27 -22.46 -10.95
N THR A 18 43.07 -22.22 -9.65
CA THR A 18 42.01 -21.33 -9.19
C THR A 18 42.41 -19.92 -9.63
N PRO A 19 41.68 -19.26 -10.54
CA PRO A 19 42.03 -17.90 -10.93
C PRO A 19 42.01 -17.00 -9.68
N ALA A 20 43.06 -16.18 -9.53
CA ALA A 20 43.14 -15.20 -8.45
C ALA A 20 41.93 -14.25 -8.52
N PRO A 21 41.34 -13.85 -7.38
CA PRO A 21 40.24 -12.91 -7.38
C PRO A 21 40.70 -11.61 -8.06
N VAL A 22 39.92 -11.20 -9.07
CA VAL A 22 40.15 -9.93 -9.76
C VAL A 22 39.82 -8.82 -8.77
N ASP A 23 40.83 -8.05 -8.40
CA ASP A 23 40.68 -6.91 -7.49
C ASP A 23 40.04 -5.75 -8.28
N VAL A 24 38.70 -5.71 -8.28
CA VAL A 24 37.93 -4.66 -8.95
C VAL A 24 37.61 -3.57 -7.92
N ALA A 25 38.31 -2.44 -8.01
CA ALA A 25 37.98 -1.26 -7.21
C ALA A 25 36.55 -0.77 -7.58
N PRO A 26 35.66 -0.56 -6.59
CA PRO A 26 34.29 -0.11 -6.87
C PRO A 26 34.30 1.32 -7.42
N ILE A 27 33.54 1.54 -8.49
CA ILE A 27 33.32 2.87 -9.06
C ILE A 27 32.23 3.56 -8.20
N PRO A 28 32.52 4.72 -7.58
CA PRO A 28 31.52 5.44 -6.80
C PRO A 28 30.44 6.03 -7.73
N PRO A 29 29.14 5.84 -7.42
CA PRO A 29 28.07 6.45 -8.20
C PRO A 29 28.01 7.97 -7.99
N THR A 30 27.47 8.70 -8.96
CA THR A 30 27.07 10.10 -8.75
C THR A 30 25.87 10.18 -7.80
N PRO A 31 25.60 11.34 -7.14
CA PRO A 31 24.43 11.50 -6.28
C PRO A 31 23.10 11.13 -6.97
N GLU A 32 22.95 11.50 -8.25
CA GLU A 32 21.78 11.17 -9.06
C GLU A 32 21.66 9.66 -9.32
N GLN A 33 22.76 8.98 -9.64
CA GLN A 33 22.79 7.52 -9.80
C GLN A 33 22.45 6.81 -8.49
N GLN A 34 22.98 7.30 -7.38
CA GLN A 34 22.71 6.73 -6.06
C GLN A 34 21.24 6.92 -5.68
N GLN A 35 20.67 8.11 -5.90
CA GLN A 35 19.26 8.39 -5.64
C GLN A 35 18.34 7.53 -6.51
N PHE A 36 18.63 7.43 -7.82
CA PHE A 36 17.86 6.58 -8.72
C PHE A 36 17.88 5.10 -8.31
N VAL A 37 19.06 4.55 -8.03
CA VAL A 37 19.21 3.15 -7.60
C VAL A 37 18.52 2.92 -6.26
N HIS A 38 18.59 3.87 -5.33
CA HIS A 38 17.92 3.80 -4.05
C HIS A 38 16.39 3.76 -4.22
N TRP A 39 15.82 4.74 -4.93
CA TRP A 39 14.38 4.80 -5.19
C TRP A 39 13.87 3.53 -5.88
N LEU A 40 14.58 3.04 -6.90
CA LEU A 40 14.19 1.82 -7.60
C LEU A 40 14.18 0.58 -6.68
N ARG A 41 15.13 0.50 -5.74
CA ARG A 41 15.19 -0.58 -4.74
C ARG A 41 14.09 -0.44 -3.69
N GLU A 42 13.73 0.77 -3.29
CA GLU A 42 12.64 1.04 -2.34
C GLU A 42 11.27 0.69 -2.91
N VAL A 43 11.07 0.92 -4.21
CA VAL A 43 9.79 0.63 -4.89
C VAL A 43 9.62 -0.86 -5.20
N ALA A 44 10.71 -1.62 -5.36
CA ALA A 44 10.66 -3.02 -5.77
C ALA A 44 9.78 -3.94 -4.88
N PRO A 45 9.81 -3.86 -3.54
CA PRO A 45 8.91 -4.61 -2.67
C PRO A 45 7.43 -4.36 -2.96
N TYR A 46 7.03 -3.09 -3.17
CA TYR A 46 5.66 -2.72 -3.49
C TYR A 46 5.22 -3.30 -4.84
N ILE A 47 6.10 -3.31 -5.86
CA ILE A 47 5.81 -3.95 -7.16
C ILE A 47 5.47 -5.43 -6.96
N HIS A 48 6.22 -6.14 -6.12
CA HIS A 48 5.94 -7.53 -5.82
C HIS A 48 4.65 -7.71 -5.02
N ALA A 49 4.38 -6.85 -4.03
CA ALA A 49 3.17 -6.90 -3.22
C ALA A 49 1.89 -6.62 -4.02
N PHE A 50 1.97 -5.74 -5.02
CA PHE A 50 0.82 -5.31 -5.83
C PHE A 50 0.64 -6.06 -7.14
N ARG A 51 1.62 -6.88 -7.55
CA ARG A 51 1.46 -7.73 -8.73
C ARG A 51 0.23 -8.63 -8.59
N ASP A 52 -0.56 -8.68 -9.66
CA ASP A 52 -1.84 -9.42 -9.76
C ASP A 52 -2.95 -8.97 -8.80
N LYS A 53 -2.71 -7.94 -7.99
CA LYS A 53 -3.74 -7.29 -7.17
C LYS A 53 -4.70 -6.49 -8.04
N THR A 54 -5.96 -6.45 -7.62
CA THR A 54 -7.02 -5.78 -8.37
C THR A 54 -7.32 -4.42 -7.77
N PHE A 55 -7.10 -3.36 -8.55
CA PHE A 55 -7.35 -1.98 -8.16
C PHE A 55 -8.53 -1.43 -8.96
N VAL A 56 -9.49 -0.82 -8.26
CA VAL A 56 -10.57 -0.05 -8.87
C VAL A 56 -10.26 1.42 -8.66
N ILE A 57 -10.05 2.15 -9.74
CA ILE A 57 -9.65 3.56 -9.72
C ILE A 57 -10.82 4.40 -10.27
N GLY A 58 -11.45 5.17 -9.41
CA GLY A 58 -12.48 6.13 -9.74
C GLY A 58 -11.90 7.53 -9.89
N PHE A 59 -12.23 8.26 -10.96
CA PHE A 59 -11.83 9.66 -11.13
C PHE A 59 -12.96 10.50 -11.73
N GLY A 60 -13.10 11.73 -11.26
CA GLY A 60 -14.12 12.67 -11.72
C GLY A 60 -13.83 13.24 -13.12
N GLY A 61 -14.86 13.80 -13.76
CA GLY A 61 -14.70 14.50 -15.05
C GLY A 61 -13.93 15.82 -14.91
N GLU A 62 -13.78 16.30 -13.67
CA GLU A 62 -12.97 17.45 -13.25
C GLU A 62 -11.50 17.24 -13.63
N LEU A 63 -10.98 16.02 -13.51
CA LEU A 63 -9.61 15.67 -13.90
C LEU A 63 -9.39 15.89 -15.40
N VAL A 64 -10.36 15.48 -16.23
CA VAL A 64 -10.28 15.66 -17.69
C VAL A 64 -10.42 17.13 -18.06
N LYS A 65 -11.33 17.86 -17.39
CA LYS A 65 -11.48 19.32 -17.57
C LYS A 65 -10.21 20.09 -17.18
N ALA A 66 -9.42 19.56 -16.25
CA ALA A 66 -8.14 20.11 -15.83
C ALA A 66 -6.95 19.68 -16.72
N ASP A 67 -7.20 18.99 -17.84
CA ASP A 67 -6.18 18.49 -18.78
C ASP A 67 -5.17 17.49 -18.16
N MET A 68 -5.60 16.78 -17.11
CA MET A 68 -4.75 15.82 -16.37
C MET A 68 -4.90 14.37 -16.86
N LEU A 69 -5.71 14.13 -17.90
CA LEU A 69 -5.99 12.77 -18.40
C LEU A 69 -4.72 12.07 -18.92
N GLY A 70 -3.86 12.80 -19.63
CA GLY A 70 -2.62 12.24 -20.17
C GLY A 70 -1.67 11.74 -19.08
N ALA A 71 -1.51 12.50 -18.00
CA ALA A 71 -0.70 12.12 -16.84
C ALA A 71 -1.25 10.85 -16.18
N LEU A 72 -2.56 10.82 -15.90
CA LEU A 72 -3.22 9.65 -15.31
C LEU A 72 -3.06 8.39 -16.18
N VAL A 73 -3.20 8.52 -17.50
CA VAL A 73 -3.07 7.40 -18.43
C VAL A 73 -1.65 6.83 -18.41
N ASN A 74 -0.62 7.68 -18.35
CA ASN A 74 0.77 7.24 -18.23
C ASN A 74 1.01 6.48 -16.91
N ASP A 75 0.48 6.99 -15.79
CA ASP A 75 0.62 6.34 -14.49
C ASP A 75 -0.11 4.99 -14.45
N VAL A 76 -1.34 4.93 -14.95
CA VAL A 76 -2.12 3.69 -15.02
C VAL A 76 -1.45 2.68 -15.96
N ALA A 77 -0.85 3.14 -17.06
CA ALA A 77 -0.08 2.28 -17.95
C ALA A 77 1.11 1.64 -17.24
N LEU A 78 1.83 2.42 -16.42
CA LEU A 78 2.95 1.93 -15.63
C LEU A 78 2.49 0.89 -14.60
N LEU A 79 1.40 1.16 -13.86
CA LEU A 79 0.82 0.22 -12.91
C LEU A 79 0.41 -1.09 -13.60
N HIS A 80 -0.22 -1.00 -14.77
CA HIS A 80 -0.59 -2.17 -15.55
C HIS A 80 0.63 -2.98 -16.00
N ALA A 81 1.70 -2.30 -16.47
CA ALA A 81 2.95 -2.93 -16.87
C ALA A 81 3.66 -3.65 -15.71
N MET A 82 3.53 -3.14 -14.48
CA MET A 82 4.03 -3.80 -13.27
C MET A 82 3.24 -5.06 -12.89
N GLY A 83 2.04 -5.23 -13.46
CA GLY A 83 1.21 -6.44 -13.35
C GLY A 83 -0.05 -6.27 -12.51
N MET A 84 -0.42 -5.05 -12.13
CA MET A 84 -1.67 -4.75 -11.44
C MET A 84 -2.86 -4.94 -12.39
N ARG A 85 -3.98 -5.45 -11.87
CA ARG A 85 -5.24 -5.60 -12.60
C ARG A 85 -6.08 -4.35 -12.37
N ILE A 86 -6.34 -3.57 -13.42
CA ILE A 86 -6.94 -2.25 -13.30
C ILE A 86 -8.36 -2.23 -13.84
N VAL A 87 -9.29 -1.74 -13.02
CA VAL A 87 -10.60 -1.25 -13.47
C VAL A 87 -10.64 0.26 -13.28
N LEU A 88 -10.84 1.00 -14.37
CA LEU A 88 -11.04 2.44 -14.36
C LEU A 88 -12.54 2.74 -14.37
N VAL A 89 -12.97 3.66 -13.51
CA VAL A 89 -14.32 4.21 -13.51
C VAL A 89 -14.22 5.72 -13.64
N HIS A 90 -14.75 6.28 -14.72
CA HIS A 90 -14.74 7.74 -14.91
C HIS A 90 -16.08 8.37 -14.52
N GLY A 91 -16.02 9.63 -14.11
CA GLY A 91 -17.16 10.51 -13.98
C GLY A 91 -17.21 11.50 -15.13
N SER A 92 -18.39 12.11 -15.33
CA SER A 92 -18.63 13.03 -16.45
C SER A 92 -19.37 14.30 -16.03
N ARG A 93 -19.43 14.62 -14.73
CA ARG A 93 -20.29 15.71 -14.21
C ARG A 93 -20.05 17.06 -14.90
N PRO A 94 -18.80 17.56 -15.05
CA PRO A 94 -18.57 18.83 -15.74
C PRO A 94 -18.99 18.83 -17.21
N GLN A 95 -18.77 17.71 -17.91
CA GLN A 95 -19.13 17.53 -19.32
C GLN A 95 -20.65 17.43 -19.49
N VAL A 96 -21.35 16.77 -18.56
CA VAL A 96 -22.83 16.76 -18.54
C VAL A 96 -23.38 18.18 -18.38
N GLU A 97 -22.82 18.98 -17.47
CA GLU A 97 -23.25 20.38 -17.29
C GLU A 97 -23.01 21.23 -18.55
N GLU A 98 -21.89 21.03 -19.24
CA GLU A 98 -21.60 21.72 -20.50
C GLU A 98 -22.65 21.36 -21.58
N GLN A 99 -22.95 20.07 -21.74
CA GLN A 99 -23.98 19.61 -22.69
C GLN A 99 -25.38 20.14 -22.33
N LEU A 100 -25.71 20.24 -21.04
CA LEU A 100 -27.00 20.80 -20.60
C LEU A 100 -27.09 22.31 -20.84
N ALA A 101 -26.01 23.04 -20.57
CA ALA A 101 -25.91 24.46 -20.83
C ALA A 101 -26.09 24.77 -22.33
N LEU A 102 -25.44 24.00 -23.21
CA LEU A 102 -25.60 24.13 -24.68
C LEU A 102 -27.05 23.92 -25.14
N ARG A 103 -27.82 23.08 -24.42
CA ARG A 103 -29.23 22.79 -24.71
C ARG A 103 -30.21 23.69 -23.96
N ASN A 104 -29.72 24.62 -23.13
CA ASN A 104 -30.53 25.44 -22.24
C ASN A 104 -31.45 24.63 -21.31
N VAL A 105 -31.01 23.44 -20.90
CA VAL A 105 -31.73 22.58 -19.94
C VAL A 105 -31.28 22.94 -18.53
N GLN A 106 -32.24 23.21 -17.65
CA GLN A 106 -31.97 23.55 -16.26
C GLN A 106 -31.65 22.29 -15.44
N THR A 107 -30.53 22.31 -14.73
CA THR A 107 -30.16 21.22 -13.83
C THR A 107 -30.92 21.33 -12.50
N GLN A 108 -31.40 20.19 -12.00
CA GLN A 108 -32.01 20.08 -10.67
C GLN A 108 -31.25 19.06 -9.81
N PHE A 109 -30.97 19.44 -8.56
CA PHE A 109 -30.37 18.58 -7.55
C PHE A 109 -31.26 18.53 -6.30
N VAL A 110 -31.39 17.34 -5.72
CA VAL A 110 -32.06 17.12 -4.42
C VAL A 110 -31.11 16.27 -3.57
N ASP A 111 -30.77 16.76 -2.38
CA ASP A 111 -29.83 16.12 -1.45
C ASP A 111 -28.47 15.76 -2.11
N GLY A 112 -27.98 16.61 -3.01
CA GLY A 112 -26.72 16.38 -3.75
C GLY A 112 -26.83 15.39 -4.91
N VAL A 113 -28.00 14.79 -5.13
CA VAL A 113 -28.26 13.86 -6.23
C VAL A 113 -28.98 14.57 -7.36
N ARG A 114 -28.47 14.45 -8.60
CA ARG A 114 -29.10 15.02 -9.79
C ARG A 114 -30.44 14.32 -10.04
N VAL A 115 -31.48 15.10 -10.34
CA VAL A 115 -32.70 14.57 -10.99
C VAL A 115 -32.42 14.50 -12.49
N THR A 116 -32.40 13.30 -13.06
CA THR A 116 -32.07 13.10 -14.48
C THR A 116 -33.33 12.87 -15.28
N ASP A 117 -33.87 13.92 -15.91
CA ASP A 117 -34.95 13.78 -16.88
C ASP A 117 -34.45 13.24 -18.23
N GLY A 118 -35.35 13.13 -19.22
CA GLY A 118 -35.00 12.60 -20.54
C GLY A 118 -33.92 13.41 -21.26
N ALA A 119 -33.95 14.74 -21.17
CA ALA A 119 -32.96 15.60 -21.81
C ALA A 119 -31.60 15.51 -21.09
N ALA A 120 -31.63 15.50 -19.76
CA ALA A 120 -30.46 15.27 -18.92
C ALA A 120 -29.80 13.91 -19.17
N LEU A 121 -30.60 12.86 -19.42
CA LEU A 121 -30.08 11.54 -19.75
C LEU A 121 -29.34 11.54 -21.10
N GLU A 122 -29.89 12.18 -22.14
CA GLU A 122 -29.19 12.26 -23.43
C GLU A 122 -27.88 13.03 -23.32
N SER A 123 -27.85 14.15 -22.60
CA SER A 123 -26.61 14.88 -22.31
C SER A 123 -25.60 14.03 -21.53
N ALA A 124 -26.07 13.23 -20.56
CA ALA A 124 -25.21 12.31 -19.82
C ALA A 124 -24.63 11.18 -20.69
N LYS A 125 -25.41 10.66 -21.65
CA LYS A 125 -24.94 9.65 -22.62
C LYS A 125 -23.87 10.21 -23.54
N GLU A 126 -24.09 11.41 -24.07
CA GLU A 126 -23.14 12.08 -24.97
C GLU A 126 -21.83 12.38 -24.26
N ALA A 127 -21.88 13.07 -23.11
CA ALA A 127 -20.71 13.39 -22.30
C ALA A 127 -19.93 12.14 -21.87
N SER A 128 -20.62 11.09 -21.41
CA SER A 128 -19.96 9.86 -20.98
C SER A 128 -19.41 9.03 -22.14
N GLY A 129 -20.01 9.16 -23.33
CA GLY A 129 -19.54 8.52 -24.56
C GLY A 129 -18.30 9.19 -25.13
N GLU A 130 -18.31 10.53 -25.18
CA GLU A 130 -17.16 11.37 -25.55
C GLU A 130 -15.95 11.06 -24.66
N LEU A 131 -16.09 11.19 -23.34
CA LEU A 131 -15.00 10.90 -22.41
C LEU A 131 -14.47 9.48 -22.52
N ARG A 132 -15.36 8.50 -22.74
CA ARG A 132 -14.93 7.11 -22.95
C ARG A 132 -14.03 7.01 -24.19
N LEU A 133 -14.40 7.65 -25.30
CA LEU A 133 -13.60 7.65 -26.53
C LEU A 133 -12.26 8.35 -26.33
N ASP A 134 -12.23 9.47 -25.60
CA ASP A 134 -10.99 10.19 -25.29
C ASP A 134 -10.04 9.35 -24.43
N ILE A 135 -10.58 8.66 -23.41
CA ILE A 135 -9.80 7.74 -22.58
C ILE A 135 -9.25 6.57 -23.43
N GLU A 136 -10.09 5.94 -24.25
CA GLU A 136 -9.66 4.86 -25.16
C GLU A 136 -8.57 5.34 -26.15
N ALA A 137 -8.70 6.56 -26.66
CA ALA A 137 -7.71 7.19 -27.54
C ALA A 137 -6.40 7.48 -26.81
N ALA A 138 -6.45 7.99 -25.57
CA ALA A 138 -5.28 8.25 -24.75
C ALA A 138 -4.49 6.96 -24.47
N PHE A 139 -5.16 5.85 -24.15
CA PHE A 139 -4.51 4.53 -24.00
C PHE A 139 -4.01 3.91 -25.31
N SER A 140 -4.35 4.49 -26.46
CA SER A 140 -3.87 4.04 -27.77
C SER A 140 -2.55 4.70 -28.19
N GLN A 141 -2.05 5.66 -27.42
CA GLN A 141 -0.80 6.37 -27.70
C GLN A 141 0.43 5.48 -27.41
N GLY A 142 0.74 4.54 -28.30
CA GLY A 142 1.89 3.64 -28.21
C GLY A 142 3.22 4.26 -28.67
N LEU A 143 3.45 5.55 -28.39
CA LEU A 143 4.64 6.26 -28.85
C LEU A 143 5.94 5.63 -28.30
N PRO A 144 7.03 5.58 -29.08
CA PRO A 144 8.34 5.16 -28.58
C PRO A 144 8.77 6.01 -27.37
N ASN A 145 9.43 5.37 -26.40
CA ASN A 145 9.96 5.99 -25.17
C ASN A 145 8.92 6.51 -24.15
N THR A 146 7.65 6.12 -24.25
CA THR A 146 6.69 6.29 -23.15
C THR A 146 6.64 5.02 -22.28
N PRO A 147 6.05 5.05 -21.07
CA PRO A 147 5.75 3.84 -20.30
C PRO A 147 4.91 2.81 -21.09
N MET A 148 4.21 3.27 -22.13
CA MET A 148 3.39 2.47 -23.04
C MET A 148 4.17 1.93 -24.25
N ALA A 149 5.46 2.27 -24.41
CA ALA A 149 6.27 1.85 -25.55
C ALA A 149 6.38 0.31 -25.61
N GLY A 150 5.93 -0.28 -26.71
CA GLY A 150 5.92 -1.74 -26.91
C GLY A 150 4.84 -2.49 -26.13
N ALA A 151 4.15 -1.84 -25.19
CA ALA A 151 3.00 -2.38 -24.47
C ALA A 151 1.73 -2.09 -25.28
N ARG A 152 1.20 -3.11 -25.97
CA ARG A 152 -0.12 -2.98 -26.61
C ARG A 152 -1.20 -2.99 -25.53
N MET A 153 -1.49 -1.83 -24.97
CA MET A 153 -2.56 -1.68 -23.97
C MET A 153 -3.91 -1.98 -24.63
N SER A 154 -4.71 -2.83 -23.98
CA SER A 154 -6.07 -3.12 -24.43
C SER A 154 -7.05 -2.67 -23.37
N VAL A 155 -7.82 -1.64 -23.70
CA VAL A 155 -8.96 -1.18 -22.91
C VAL A 155 -10.22 -1.91 -23.38
N VAL A 156 -11.03 -2.39 -22.45
CA VAL A 156 -12.33 -3.00 -22.74
C VAL A 156 -13.40 -2.27 -21.93
N SER A 157 -14.47 -1.89 -22.60
CA SER A 157 -15.66 -1.34 -21.97
C SER A 157 -16.89 -2.02 -22.55
N GLY A 158 -17.98 -2.06 -21.78
CA GLY A 158 -19.17 -2.84 -22.13
C GLY A 158 -20.28 -2.73 -21.10
N ASN A 159 -21.30 -3.55 -21.27
CA ASN A 159 -22.50 -3.61 -20.44
C ASN A 159 -22.29 -4.38 -19.12
N PHE A 160 -21.22 -4.06 -18.39
CA PHE A 160 -20.89 -4.72 -17.11
C PHE A 160 -21.77 -4.27 -15.94
N VAL A 161 -22.48 -3.16 -16.08
CA VAL A 161 -23.26 -2.53 -15.00
C VAL A 161 -24.75 -2.68 -15.26
N THR A 162 -25.43 -3.47 -14.43
CA THR A 162 -26.90 -3.49 -14.37
C THR A 162 -27.37 -2.44 -13.38
N ALA A 163 -28.23 -1.52 -13.82
CA ALA A 163 -28.77 -0.45 -13.01
C ALA A 163 -30.21 -0.71 -12.57
N ARG A 164 -30.65 0.04 -11.56
CA ARG A 164 -32.04 0.20 -11.14
C ARG A 164 -32.31 1.68 -10.87
N PRO A 165 -33.56 2.17 -11.02
CA PRO A 165 -33.88 3.54 -10.66
C PRO A 165 -33.65 3.79 -9.17
N VAL A 166 -33.32 5.03 -8.81
CA VAL A 166 -33.50 5.55 -7.45
C VAL A 166 -34.99 5.50 -7.09
N GLY A 167 -35.85 5.90 -8.03
CA GLY A 167 -37.30 5.97 -7.86
C GLY A 167 -37.74 7.28 -7.20
N ILE A 168 -38.88 7.23 -6.52
CA ILE A 168 -39.42 8.38 -5.78
C ILE A 168 -38.94 8.34 -4.34
N VAL A 169 -38.20 9.35 -3.91
CA VAL A 169 -37.68 9.47 -2.54
C VAL A 169 -38.15 10.80 -1.95
N ASN A 170 -38.78 10.76 -0.79
CA ASN A 170 -39.33 11.95 -0.11
C ASN A 170 -40.23 12.84 -1.01
N GLY A 171 -40.98 12.21 -1.92
CA GLY A 171 -41.88 12.90 -2.85
C GLY A 171 -41.22 13.44 -4.12
N VAL A 172 -39.90 13.28 -4.30
CA VAL A 172 -39.16 13.68 -5.50
C VAL A 172 -38.94 12.46 -6.40
N ASP A 173 -39.38 12.54 -7.65
CA ASP A 173 -39.09 11.53 -8.68
C ASP A 173 -37.74 11.80 -9.35
N PHE A 174 -36.79 10.89 -9.14
CA PHE A 174 -35.44 10.97 -9.70
C PHE A 174 -35.33 10.48 -11.15
N GLN A 175 -36.43 9.99 -11.73
CA GLN A 175 -36.56 9.62 -13.14
C GLN A 175 -35.44 8.66 -13.60
N HIS A 176 -34.52 9.11 -14.45
CA HIS A 176 -33.43 8.31 -15.01
C HIS A 176 -32.16 8.30 -14.15
N THR A 177 -32.18 8.89 -12.95
CA THR A 177 -31.11 8.68 -11.99
C THR A 177 -31.21 7.28 -11.40
N GLY A 178 -30.12 6.53 -11.46
CA GLY A 178 -30.07 5.15 -11.03
C GLY A 178 -29.04 4.88 -9.96
N LEU A 179 -29.09 3.65 -9.48
CA LEU A 179 -28.10 3.03 -8.60
C LEU A 179 -27.66 1.71 -9.23
N VAL A 180 -26.44 1.28 -8.92
CA VAL A 180 -25.98 -0.05 -9.31
C VAL A 180 -26.86 -1.11 -8.64
N ARG A 181 -27.39 -2.03 -9.46
CA ARG A 181 -28.10 -3.22 -9.00
C ARG A 181 -27.16 -4.42 -8.94
N LYS A 182 -26.34 -4.61 -9.97
CA LYS A 182 -25.41 -5.74 -10.09
C LYS A 182 -24.23 -5.34 -11.00
N ILE A 183 -23.05 -5.82 -10.64
CA ILE A 183 -21.85 -5.79 -11.47
C ILE A 183 -21.62 -7.20 -12.02
N ASP A 184 -21.34 -7.30 -13.33
CA ASP A 184 -20.90 -8.55 -13.96
C ASP A 184 -19.42 -8.82 -13.64
N ALA A 185 -19.18 -9.25 -12.40
CA ALA A 185 -17.84 -9.49 -11.88
C ALA A 185 -17.09 -10.59 -12.64
N GLU A 186 -17.78 -11.60 -13.16
CA GLU A 186 -17.18 -12.72 -13.88
C GLU A 186 -16.54 -12.26 -15.20
N SER A 187 -17.30 -11.53 -16.01
CA SER A 187 -16.80 -10.98 -17.29
C SER A 187 -15.66 -9.97 -17.07
N ILE A 188 -15.75 -9.16 -16.01
CA ILE A 188 -14.67 -8.24 -15.64
C ILE A 188 -13.42 -9.03 -15.24
N GLN A 189 -13.53 -10.03 -14.36
CA GLN A 189 -12.40 -10.87 -13.94
C GLN A 189 -11.73 -11.58 -15.11
N HIS A 190 -12.51 -12.12 -16.06
CA HIS A 190 -11.97 -12.72 -17.29
C HIS A 190 -11.23 -11.70 -18.16
N SER A 191 -11.69 -10.45 -18.22
CA SER A 191 -10.98 -9.39 -18.95
C SER A 191 -9.67 -9.03 -18.25
N LEU A 192 -9.69 -8.91 -16.92
CA LEU A 192 -8.50 -8.63 -16.11
C LEU A 192 -7.46 -9.76 -16.16
N SER A 193 -7.88 -11.03 -16.17
CA SER A 193 -6.97 -12.18 -16.28
C SER A 193 -6.26 -12.22 -17.64
N ASN A 194 -6.90 -11.69 -18.68
CA ASN A 194 -6.32 -11.53 -20.02
C ASN A 194 -5.50 -10.23 -20.16
N ARG A 195 -5.07 -9.63 -19.04
CA ARG A 195 -4.24 -8.41 -19.00
C ARG A 195 -4.87 -7.25 -19.77
N LYS A 196 -6.19 -7.09 -19.67
CA LYS A 196 -6.90 -5.90 -20.19
C LYS A 196 -7.20 -4.92 -19.06
N ILE A 197 -7.27 -3.64 -19.40
CA ILE A 197 -7.84 -2.60 -18.53
C ILE A 197 -9.34 -2.59 -18.78
N VAL A 198 -10.15 -2.66 -17.72
CA VAL A 198 -11.60 -2.53 -17.83
C VAL A 198 -12.00 -1.09 -17.58
N LEU A 199 -12.74 -0.47 -18.50
CA LEU A 199 -13.23 0.91 -18.39
C LEU A 199 -14.74 0.93 -18.21
N LEU A 200 -15.20 1.54 -17.13
CA LEU A 200 -16.62 1.68 -16.77
C LEU A 200 -17.03 3.16 -16.83
N SER A 201 -18.09 3.44 -17.59
CA SER A 201 -18.75 4.75 -17.64
C SER A 201 -19.79 4.88 -16.52
N PRO A 202 -20.18 6.11 -16.13
CA PRO A 202 -21.21 6.35 -15.10
C PRO A 202 -22.64 6.14 -15.64
N LEU A 203 -22.84 5.05 -16.38
CA LEU A 203 -24.11 4.65 -16.99
C LEU A 203 -24.36 3.17 -16.71
N GLY A 204 -25.62 2.80 -16.53
CA GLY A 204 -26.02 1.40 -16.45
C GLY A 204 -27.40 1.15 -17.04
N PHE A 205 -27.68 -0.12 -17.28
CA PHE A 205 -28.89 -0.53 -17.99
C PHE A 205 -29.76 -1.46 -17.15
N SER A 206 -31.08 -1.31 -17.20
CA SER A 206 -31.99 -2.31 -16.63
C SER A 206 -32.05 -3.56 -17.51
N PRO A 207 -32.57 -4.69 -16.98
CA PRO A 207 -32.89 -5.86 -17.81
C PRO A 207 -33.91 -5.60 -18.92
N THR A 208 -34.65 -4.48 -18.85
CA THR A 208 -35.60 -4.05 -19.90
C THR A 208 -34.97 -3.14 -20.95
N GLY A 209 -33.67 -2.85 -20.86
CA GLY A 209 -32.94 -2.00 -21.81
C GLY A 209 -33.02 -0.50 -21.54
N GLN A 210 -33.56 -0.07 -20.40
CA GLN A 210 -33.61 1.35 -20.03
C GLN A 210 -32.25 1.79 -19.47
N ALA A 211 -31.74 2.94 -19.93
CA ALA A 211 -30.50 3.52 -19.43
C ALA A 211 -30.76 4.42 -18.21
N PHE A 212 -29.80 4.41 -17.29
CA PHE A 212 -29.79 5.24 -16.09
C PHE A 212 -28.43 5.94 -15.94
N ASN A 213 -28.50 7.19 -15.48
CA ASN A 213 -27.34 7.98 -15.05
C ASN A 213 -26.95 7.55 -13.63
N LEU A 214 -25.69 7.15 -13.44
CA LEU A 214 -25.15 6.67 -12.17
C LEU A 214 -24.07 7.64 -11.67
N SER A 215 -23.77 7.62 -10.38
CA SER A 215 -22.56 8.30 -9.89
C SER A 215 -21.32 7.41 -10.10
N MET A 216 -20.18 8.03 -10.40
CA MET A 216 -18.89 7.34 -10.54
C MET A 216 -18.55 6.59 -9.24
N GLU A 217 -18.84 7.20 -8.11
CA GLU A 217 -18.58 6.68 -6.78
C GLU A 217 -19.43 5.43 -6.47
N ASP A 218 -20.71 5.40 -6.88
CA ASP A 218 -21.53 4.20 -6.74
C ASP A 218 -21.02 3.07 -7.66
N VAL A 219 -20.67 3.38 -8.91
CA VAL A 219 -20.12 2.40 -9.85
C VAL A 219 -18.79 1.82 -9.33
N ALA A 220 -17.86 2.66 -8.90
CA ALA A 220 -16.56 2.26 -8.38
C ALA A 220 -16.69 1.43 -7.09
N ALA A 221 -17.49 1.89 -6.12
CA ALA A 221 -17.66 1.20 -4.84
C ALA A 221 -18.31 -0.18 -5.01
N ASN A 222 -19.37 -0.29 -5.84
CA ASN A 222 -20.01 -1.60 -6.09
C ASN A 222 -19.10 -2.52 -6.91
N THR A 223 -18.31 -1.97 -7.86
CA THR A 223 -17.34 -2.75 -8.63
C THR A 223 -16.24 -3.30 -7.74
N ALA A 224 -15.64 -2.47 -6.89
CA ALA A 224 -14.63 -2.89 -5.93
C ALA A 224 -15.17 -3.96 -4.98
N THR A 225 -16.40 -3.80 -4.51
CA THR A 225 -17.09 -4.79 -3.66
C THR A 225 -17.30 -6.12 -4.40
N ALA A 226 -17.82 -6.09 -5.62
CA ALA A 226 -18.14 -7.28 -6.40
C ALA A 226 -16.89 -8.07 -6.79
N LEU A 227 -15.78 -7.37 -7.06
CA LEU A 227 -14.49 -7.97 -7.40
C LEU A 227 -13.66 -8.36 -6.17
N LYS A 228 -14.07 -7.97 -4.96
CA LYS A 228 -13.24 -8.04 -3.74
C LYS A 228 -11.87 -7.41 -3.98
N ALA A 229 -11.88 -6.21 -4.58
CA ALA A 229 -10.68 -5.49 -4.95
C ALA A 229 -9.76 -5.26 -3.76
N ASP A 230 -8.46 -5.32 -4.01
CA ASP A 230 -7.44 -5.08 -2.98
C ASP A 230 -7.42 -3.61 -2.55
N LYS A 231 -7.62 -2.69 -3.51
CA LYS A 231 -7.70 -1.24 -3.29
C LYS A 231 -8.82 -0.62 -4.11
N LEU A 232 -9.59 0.28 -3.48
CA LEU A 232 -10.46 1.25 -4.14
C LEU A 232 -9.81 2.63 -4.05
N ILE A 233 -9.53 3.28 -5.17
CA ILE A 233 -8.81 4.56 -5.19
C ILE A 233 -9.73 5.60 -5.84
N PHE A 234 -10.04 6.67 -5.13
CA PHE A 234 -10.68 7.85 -5.69
C PHE A 234 -9.63 8.94 -5.94
N ILE A 235 -9.49 9.34 -7.20
CA ILE A 235 -8.67 10.48 -7.60
C ILE A 235 -9.61 11.67 -7.75
N THR A 236 -9.41 12.69 -6.93
CA THR A 236 -10.39 13.74 -6.68
C THR A 236 -9.74 15.13 -6.72
N GLU A 237 -10.58 16.15 -6.75
CA GLU A 237 -10.25 17.56 -6.58
C GLU A 237 -9.77 17.88 -5.15
N LEU A 238 -10.02 16.99 -4.20
CA LEU A 238 -9.62 17.14 -2.81
C LEU A 238 -8.17 16.67 -2.63
N PRO A 239 -7.37 17.35 -1.77
CA PRO A 239 -6.05 16.87 -1.35
C PRO A 239 -6.10 15.57 -0.55
N GLY A 240 -7.27 15.18 -0.06
CA GLY A 240 -7.54 14.07 0.83
C GLY A 240 -8.58 14.46 1.87
N ILE A 241 -8.69 13.69 2.95
CA ILE A 241 -9.61 13.96 4.05
C ILE A 241 -8.84 14.77 5.11
N MET A 242 -9.30 16.00 5.36
CA MET A 242 -8.72 16.85 6.39
C MET A 242 -9.20 16.43 7.78
N ASP A 243 -8.40 16.59 8.83
CA ASP A 243 -8.81 16.48 10.23
C ASP A 243 -9.62 17.73 10.67
N ARG A 244 -10.01 17.78 11.95
CA ARG A 244 -10.80 18.90 12.51
C ARG A 244 -10.02 20.22 12.60
N VAL A 245 -8.68 20.18 12.46
CA VAL A 245 -7.78 21.34 12.52
C VAL A 245 -7.35 21.78 11.12
N GLY A 246 -7.78 21.07 10.07
CA GLY A 246 -7.48 21.36 8.67
C GLY A 246 -6.19 20.75 8.16
N LYS A 247 -5.57 19.80 8.90
CA LYS A 247 -4.40 19.04 8.44
C LYS A 247 -4.85 17.80 7.67
N LEU A 248 -4.13 17.41 6.62
CA LEU A 248 -4.36 16.14 5.93
C LEU A 248 -4.24 14.98 6.92
N GLN A 249 -5.29 14.17 7.00
CA GLN A 249 -5.28 12.93 7.73
C GLN A 249 -4.89 11.81 6.77
N GLN A 250 -3.61 11.44 6.75
CA GLN A 250 -3.10 10.39 5.86
C GLN A 250 -3.74 9.04 6.14
N ASP A 251 -4.01 8.76 7.42
CA ASP A 251 -4.55 7.48 7.86
C ASP A 251 -5.86 7.64 8.62
N LEU A 252 -6.87 6.88 8.19
CA LEU A 252 -8.20 6.90 8.78
C LEU A 252 -8.70 5.47 8.99
N SER A 253 -8.96 5.08 10.24
CA SER A 253 -9.64 3.81 10.49
C SER A 253 -11.10 3.87 10.02
N MET A 254 -11.64 2.72 9.64
CA MET A 254 -13.04 2.61 9.21
C MET A 254 -14.01 3.05 10.31
N GLU A 255 -13.70 2.76 11.57
CA GLU A 255 -14.48 3.20 12.74
C GLU A 255 -14.50 4.72 12.82
N THR A 256 -13.33 5.36 12.71
CA THR A 256 -13.21 6.82 12.73
C THR A 256 -13.94 7.43 11.53
N ALA A 257 -13.83 6.82 10.34
CA ALA A 257 -14.57 7.25 9.16
C ALA A 257 -16.10 7.25 9.40
N ILE A 258 -16.62 6.19 10.02
CA ILE A 258 -18.05 6.08 10.36
C ILE A 258 -18.46 7.13 11.40
N GLU A 259 -17.62 7.39 12.40
CA GLU A 259 -17.87 8.43 13.41
C GLU A 259 -17.92 9.83 12.77
N ARG A 260 -16.97 10.14 11.89
CA ARG A 260 -16.94 11.41 11.15
C ARG A 260 -18.10 11.58 10.16
N LEU A 261 -18.64 10.49 9.63
CA LEU A 261 -19.87 10.57 8.84
C LEU A 261 -21.11 10.90 9.70
N ARG A 262 -21.11 10.47 10.98
CA ARG A 262 -22.23 10.73 11.90
C ARG A 262 -22.17 12.11 12.54
N ASP A 263 -20.98 12.63 12.81
CA ASP A 263 -20.81 13.93 13.47
C ASP A 263 -21.19 15.11 12.56
N GLY A 264 -21.28 14.90 11.24
CA GLY A 264 -21.67 15.90 10.27
C GLY A 264 -20.64 17.02 10.08
N SER A 265 -19.40 16.85 10.55
CA SER A 265 -18.36 17.88 10.47
C SER A 265 -17.62 17.93 9.13
N LEU A 266 -17.94 17.01 8.21
CA LEU A 266 -17.31 16.87 6.91
C LEU A 266 -17.95 17.81 5.88
N SER A 267 -17.16 18.27 4.90
CA SER A 267 -17.73 18.89 3.70
C SER A 267 -18.60 17.89 2.94
N HIS A 268 -19.53 18.40 2.13
CA HIS A 268 -20.44 17.56 1.35
C HIS A 268 -19.68 16.52 0.50
N ASP A 269 -18.67 16.96 -0.25
CA ASP A 269 -17.90 16.08 -1.14
C ASP A 269 -17.09 15.05 -0.37
N THR A 270 -16.44 15.46 0.73
CA THR A 270 -15.68 14.54 1.59
C THR A 270 -16.60 13.47 2.19
N ALA A 271 -17.78 13.88 2.68
CA ALA A 271 -18.77 12.95 3.20
C ALA A 271 -19.26 12.00 2.10
N TYR A 272 -19.46 12.49 0.87
CA TYR A 272 -19.93 11.69 -0.26
C TYR A 272 -18.93 10.58 -0.63
N TYR A 273 -17.65 10.91 -0.82
CA TYR A 273 -16.60 9.90 -1.07
C TYR A 273 -16.49 8.92 0.10
N LEU A 274 -16.50 9.42 1.34
CA LEU A 274 -16.33 8.57 2.52
C LEU A 274 -17.50 7.59 2.73
N GLN A 275 -18.74 7.98 2.39
CA GLN A 275 -19.90 7.08 2.41
C GLN A 275 -19.70 5.90 1.45
N HIS A 276 -19.24 6.16 0.23
CA HIS A 276 -18.97 5.13 -0.78
C HIS A 276 -17.78 4.23 -0.39
N ILE A 277 -16.73 4.80 0.20
CA ILE A 277 -15.61 4.05 0.77
C ILE A 277 -16.08 3.10 1.86
N VAL A 278 -16.82 3.61 2.86
CA VAL A 278 -17.33 2.80 3.97
C VAL A 278 -18.24 1.68 3.45
N LYS A 279 -19.11 1.98 2.47
CA LYS A 279 -19.95 0.98 1.79
C LYS A 279 -19.10 -0.12 1.16
N ALA A 280 -18.07 0.23 0.40
CA ALA A 280 -17.19 -0.73 -0.27
C ALA A 280 -16.41 -1.59 0.72
N MET A 281 -15.90 -0.98 1.79
CA MET A 281 -15.14 -1.67 2.84
C MET A 281 -15.99 -2.64 3.65
N ARG A 282 -17.26 -2.28 3.97
CA ARG A 282 -18.23 -3.23 4.55
C ARG A 282 -18.49 -4.41 3.62
N GLY A 283 -18.41 -4.14 2.31
CA GLY A 283 -18.49 -5.14 1.25
C GLY A 283 -17.26 -6.04 1.11
N GLY A 284 -16.20 -5.83 1.88
CA GLY A 284 -14.99 -6.66 1.91
C GLY A 284 -13.79 -6.08 1.17
N VAL A 285 -13.85 -4.83 0.70
CA VAL A 285 -12.65 -4.11 0.24
C VAL A 285 -11.76 -3.81 1.45
N ARG A 286 -10.46 -4.09 1.34
CA ARG A 286 -9.54 -3.99 2.49
C ARG A 286 -9.06 -2.57 2.75
N ARG A 287 -8.74 -1.84 1.69
CA ARG A 287 -8.19 -0.48 1.74
C ARG A 287 -8.86 0.38 0.68
N ALA A 288 -9.12 1.63 1.02
CA ALA A 288 -9.56 2.64 0.07
C ALA A 288 -8.71 3.90 0.21
N HIS A 289 -8.58 4.67 -0.87
CA HIS A 289 -7.73 5.85 -0.92
C HIS A 289 -8.49 7.02 -1.52
N VAL A 290 -8.25 8.23 -1.01
CA VAL A 290 -8.68 9.50 -1.59
C VAL A 290 -7.43 10.32 -1.84
N ILE A 291 -7.12 10.58 -3.12
CA ILE A 291 -5.89 11.27 -3.53
C ILE A 291 -6.20 12.44 -4.48
N PRO A 292 -5.36 13.49 -4.50
CA PRO A 292 -5.55 14.63 -5.40
C PRO A 292 -5.16 14.31 -6.84
N PHE A 293 -5.95 14.76 -7.82
CA PHE A 293 -5.50 14.81 -9.22
C PHE A 293 -4.58 16.00 -9.51
N ALA A 294 -4.58 17.03 -8.65
CA ALA A 294 -3.77 18.24 -8.86
C ALA A 294 -2.26 18.00 -8.64
N LEU A 295 -1.90 16.86 -8.04
CA LEU A 295 -0.52 16.43 -7.87
C LEU A 295 -0.17 15.43 -8.98
N ASP A 296 0.80 15.78 -9.82
CA ASP A 296 1.32 14.88 -10.84
C ASP A 296 1.94 13.62 -10.21
N GLY A 297 1.64 12.45 -10.77
CA GLY A 297 2.09 11.17 -10.22
C GLY A 297 1.41 10.75 -8.91
N SER A 298 0.29 11.37 -8.50
CA SER A 298 -0.32 11.15 -7.17
C SER A 298 -0.62 9.68 -6.88
N ILE A 299 -1.08 8.91 -7.86
CA ILE A 299 -1.35 7.48 -7.68
C ILE A 299 -0.07 6.66 -7.49
N LEU A 300 1.03 7.03 -8.15
CA LEU A 300 2.32 6.37 -7.98
C LEU A 300 2.89 6.69 -6.59
N LEU A 301 2.84 7.97 -6.21
CA LEU A 301 3.30 8.43 -4.90
C LEU A 301 2.49 7.76 -3.77
N GLU A 302 1.17 7.67 -3.90
CA GLU A 302 0.31 7.01 -2.92
C GLU A 302 0.61 5.52 -2.77
N LEU A 303 0.92 4.82 -3.86
CA LEU A 303 1.15 3.39 -3.83
C LEU A 303 2.58 3.02 -3.39
N PHE A 304 3.58 3.83 -3.76
CA PHE A 304 4.98 3.45 -3.66
C PHE A 304 5.78 4.23 -2.61
N LEU A 305 5.17 5.22 -1.95
CA LEU A 305 5.71 5.83 -0.74
C LEU A 305 5.06 5.22 0.50
N HIS A 306 5.82 5.14 1.59
CA HIS A 306 5.34 4.61 2.86
C HIS A 306 4.17 5.43 3.42
N ASP A 307 4.31 6.76 3.43
CA ASP A 307 3.32 7.68 4.00
C ASP A 307 2.22 8.11 2.99
N GLY A 308 2.38 7.74 1.72
CA GLY A 308 1.51 8.20 0.63
C GLY A 308 1.42 9.73 0.51
N VAL A 309 0.40 10.22 -0.21
CA VAL A 309 0.15 11.65 -0.43
C VAL A 309 -1.29 12.07 -0.16
N GLY A 310 -2.23 11.13 -0.09
CA GLY A 310 -3.63 11.39 0.19
C GLY A 310 -4.07 10.81 1.54
N THR A 311 -5.33 10.37 1.59
CA THR A 311 -5.89 9.67 2.75
C THR A 311 -6.19 8.22 2.40
N MET A 312 -5.64 7.29 3.17
CA MET A 312 -6.00 5.89 3.17
C MET A 312 -6.99 5.56 4.30
N VAL A 313 -8.04 4.83 3.94
CA VAL A 313 -9.03 4.27 4.85
C VAL A 313 -8.87 2.75 4.93
N SER A 314 -8.79 2.19 6.15
CA SER A 314 -8.60 0.74 6.36
C SER A 314 -9.34 0.19 7.60
N HIS A 315 -9.53 -1.13 7.70
CA HIS A 315 -10.29 -1.80 8.79
C HIS A 315 -9.58 -1.83 10.15
N THR A 316 -8.32 -1.47 10.23
CA THR A 316 -7.51 -1.57 11.46
C THR A 316 -6.38 -0.55 11.37
N ASP A 317 -5.81 -0.14 12.51
CA ASP A 317 -4.59 0.67 12.51
C ASP A 317 -3.56 0.02 11.57
N LEU A 318 -3.10 0.78 10.57
CA LEU A 318 -2.51 0.32 9.31
C LEU A 318 -1.28 -0.58 9.42
N GLU A 319 -0.60 -0.47 10.53
CA GLU A 319 0.62 -1.20 10.80
C GLU A 319 0.29 -2.53 11.46
N TYR A 320 0.56 -3.59 10.71
CA TYR A 320 0.30 -4.93 11.18
C TYR A 320 1.50 -5.40 12.00
N LEU A 321 1.32 -5.41 13.32
CA LEU A 321 2.30 -5.95 14.24
C LEU A 321 2.05 -7.44 14.40
N ARG A 322 2.95 -8.26 13.85
CA ARG A 322 2.83 -9.72 13.84
C ARG A 322 4.14 -10.41 14.15
N ASP A 323 4.06 -11.70 14.48
CA ASP A 323 5.25 -12.55 14.55
C ASP A 323 5.90 -12.68 13.17
N ALA A 324 7.23 -12.73 13.15
CA ALA A 324 8.01 -12.89 11.94
C ALA A 324 7.99 -14.35 11.46
N THR A 325 8.11 -14.53 10.15
CA THR A 325 8.16 -15.78 9.42
C THR A 325 9.48 -15.86 8.64
N LEU A 326 9.82 -17.04 8.10
CA LEU A 326 11.06 -17.22 7.33
C LEU A 326 11.16 -16.28 6.12
N ASP A 327 10.03 -15.90 5.53
CA ASP A 327 9.97 -14.98 4.39
C ASP A 327 10.39 -13.55 4.77
N ASP A 328 10.29 -13.20 6.06
CA ASP A 328 10.61 -11.85 6.58
C ASP A 328 12.10 -11.63 6.84
N VAL A 329 12.91 -12.70 6.85
CA VAL A 329 14.35 -12.63 7.17
C VAL A 329 15.06 -11.61 6.28
N GLY A 330 14.72 -11.57 4.99
CA GLY A 330 15.30 -10.60 4.06
C GLY A 330 15.01 -9.15 4.44
N GLY A 331 13.75 -8.85 4.80
CA GLY A 331 13.35 -7.49 5.23
C GLY A 331 13.99 -7.09 6.56
N ILE A 332 14.08 -8.02 7.51
CA ILE A 332 14.74 -7.81 8.79
C ILE A 332 16.24 -7.52 8.61
N VAL A 333 16.92 -8.26 7.73
CA VAL A 333 18.35 -8.02 7.41
C VAL A 333 18.54 -6.61 6.85
N SER A 334 17.71 -6.17 5.90
CA SER A 334 17.80 -4.83 5.32
C SER A 334 17.63 -3.70 6.35
N LEU A 335 16.85 -3.92 7.42
CA LEU A 335 16.70 -2.96 8.52
C LEU A 335 17.90 -2.96 9.49
N ILE A 336 18.54 -4.11 9.67
CA ILE A 336 19.63 -4.31 10.63
C ILE A 336 20.97 -3.88 10.06
N GLU A 337 21.27 -4.18 8.79
CA GLU A 337 22.58 -3.97 8.15
C GLU A 337 23.16 -2.55 8.35
N PRO A 338 22.39 -1.45 8.16
CA PRO A 338 22.91 -0.10 8.38
C PRO A 338 23.36 0.15 9.83
N LEU A 339 22.66 -0.43 10.80
CA LEU A 339 22.94 -0.30 12.23
C LEU A 339 24.05 -1.25 12.71
N GLU A 340 24.32 -2.33 11.98
CA GLU A 340 25.52 -3.14 12.21
C GLU A 340 26.76 -2.43 11.67
N ALA A 341 26.66 -1.80 10.49
CA ALA A 341 27.74 -1.06 9.86
C ALA A 341 28.19 0.17 10.69
N ASP A 342 27.27 0.85 11.38
CA ASP A 342 27.58 1.99 12.25
C ASP A 342 27.95 1.60 13.70
N GLY A 343 27.93 0.30 14.03
CA GLY A 343 28.26 -0.26 15.34
C GLY A 343 27.15 -0.17 16.39
N THR A 344 25.98 0.37 16.06
CA THR A 344 24.82 0.45 16.96
C THR A 344 24.33 -0.94 17.35
N LEU A 345 24.32 -1.91 16.42
CA LEU A 345 23.97 -3.31 16.65
C LEU A 345 25.18 -4.24 16.58
N VAL A 346 25.03 -5.45 17.12
CA VAL A 346 26.03 -6.52 17.01
C VAL A 346 25.77 -7.24 15.69
N PRO A 347 26.79 -7.45 14.83
CA PRO A 347 26.65 -8.23 13.61
C PRO A 347 26.02 -9.60 13.84
N ARG A 348 25.00 -9.94 13.06
CA ARG A 348 24.30 -11.22 13.10
C ARG A 348 24.37 -11.91 11.76
N GLU A 349 24.87 -13.15 11.77
CA GLU A 349 24.81 -13.97 10.56
C GLU A 349 23.34 -14.26 10.19
N ARG A 350 23.03 -14.19 8.89
CA ARG A 350 21.69 -14.51 8.35
C ARG A 350 21.15 -15.86 8.86
N ARG A 351 22.00 -16.88 8.97
CA ARG A 351 21.63 -18.20 9.49
C ARG A 351 21.10 -18.17 10.93
N LEU A 352 21.63 -17.27 11.77
CA LEU A 352 21.15 -17.09 13.14
C LEU A 352 19.77 -16.43 13.15
N LEU A 353 19.51 -15.48 12.24
CA LEU A 353 18.19 -14.89 12.07
C LEU A 353 17.15 -15.91 11.59
N GLU A 354 17.51 -16.74 10.61
CA GLU A 354 16.63 -17.83 10.13
C GLU A 354 16.28 -18.81 11.25
N ARG A 355 17.25 -19.18 12.09
CA ARG A 355 17.03 -20.07 13.24
C ARG A 355 16.17 -19.42 14.33
N ASP A 356 16.40 -18.14 14.61
CA ASP A 356 15.77 -17.43 15.73
C ASP A 356 14.49 -16.68 15.31
N ILE A 357 14.02 -16.83 14.07
CA ILE A 357 12.96 -16.01 13.48
C ILE A 357 11.66 -16.00 14.30
N ALA A 358 11.33 -17.11 14.97
CA ALA A 358 10.14 -17.21 15.84
C ALA A 358 10.19 -16.25 17.06
N ASN A 359 11.38 -15.78 17.43
CA ASN A 359 11.56 -14.79 18.50
C ASN A 359 11.28 -13.37 18.00
N PHE A 360 11.29 -13.14 16.69
CA PHE A 360 11.09 -11.83 16.10
C PHE A 360 9.61 -11.51 15.90
N SER A 361 9.30 -10.25 16.09
CA SER A 361 8.06 -9.62 15.66
C SER A 361 8.43 -8.48 14.72
N VAL A 362 7.60 -8.28 13.71
CA VAL A 362 7.77 -7.23 12.69
C VAL A 362 6.55 -6.33 12.69
N ILE A 363 6.79 -5.06 12.39
CA ILE A 363 5.74 -4.12 12.06
C ILE A 363 5.85 -3.81 10.57
N GLU A 364 4.75 -4.05 9.85
CA GLU A 364 4.71 -3.95 8.39
C GLU A 364 3.54 -3.08 7.90
N HIS A 365 3.76 -2.50 6.72
CA HIS A 365 2.77 -1.74 5.96
C HIS A 365 2.74 -2.26 4.52
N ASP A 366 1.58 -2.72 4.04
CA ASP A 366 1.42 -3.34 2.69
C ASP A 366 2.44 -4.46 2.38
N GLY A 367 2.82 -5.24 3.40
CA GLY A 367 3.79 -6.34 3.30
C GLY A 367 5.24 -5.91 3.37
N ILE A 368 5.50 -4.63 3.65
CA ILE A 368 6.85 -4.08 3.78
C ILE A 368 7.15 -3.83 5.24
N ILE A 369 8.21 -4.48 5.71
CA ILE A 369 8.66 -4.39 7.10
C ILE A 369 9.49 -3.11 7.26
N PHE A 370 9.04 -2.24 8.15
CA PHE A 370 9.74 -0.99 8.47
C PHE A 370 10.17 -0.93 9.94
N GLY A 371 9.85 -1.95 10.74
CA GLY A 371 10.44 -2.13 12.06
C GLY A 371 10.41 -3.57 12.54
N CYS A 372 11.28 -3.89 13.49
CA CYS A 372 11.36 -5.23 14.08
C CYS A 372 11.79 -5.17 15.55
N VAL A 373 11.51 -6.25 16.27
CA VAL A 373 11.95 -6.49 17.65
C VAL A 373 12.07 -7.98 17.90
N ALA A 374 13.06 -8.41 18.68
CA ALA A 374 13.25 -9.79 19.09
C ALA A 374 13.02 -9.95 20.60
N LEU A 375 12.39 -11.06 20.99
CA LEU A 375 12.18 -11.46 22.37
C LEU A 375 12.85 -12.80 22.66
N TYR A 376 13.89 -12.81 23.48
CA TYR A 376 14.58 -14.02 23.90
C TYR A 376 14.21 -14.38 25.35
N PRO A 377 13.46 -15.47 25.59
CA PRO A 377 13.02 -15.83 26.92
C PRO A 377 14.13 -16.54 27.73
N TYR A 378 14.20 -16.21 29.03
CA TYR A 378 15.00 -16.91 30.05
C TYR A 378 14.07 -17.39 31.18
N PRO A 379 13.35 -18.50 30.98
CA PRO A 379 12.28 -18.92 31.90
C PRO A 379 12.77 -19.22 33.32
N LYS A 380 14.00 -19.75 33.47
CA LYS A 380 14.60 -20.07 34.78
C LYS A 380 14.75 -18.83 35.68
N ASP A 381 15.08 -17.70 35.08
CA ASP A 381 15.32 -16.43 35.77
C ASP A 381 14.04 -15.55 35.83
N GLY A 382 12.95 -16.02 35.20
CA GLY A 382 11.67 -15.32 35.10
C GLY A 382 11.80 -13.99 34.34
N MET A 383 12.68 -13.93 33.34
CA MET A 383 12.98 -12.71 32.59
C MET A 383 13.16 -12.97 31.09
N ALA A 384 13.12 -11.92 30.29
CA ALA A 384 13.33 -11.97 28.84
C ALA A 384 14.25 -10.82 28.40
N GLU A 385 15.04 -11.06 27.35
CA GLU A 385 15.77 -10.02 26.64
C GLU A 385 14.91 -9.48 25.52
N MET A 386 14.67 -8.17 25.50
CA MET A 386 14.26 -7.49 24.29
C MET A 386 15.49 -7.02 23.54
N ALA A 387 15.67 -7.53 22.32
CA ALA A 387 16.80 -7.23 21.47
C ALA A 387 16.32 -6.73 20.11
N CYS A 388 17.23 -6.12 19.34
CA CYS A 388 16.98 -5.75 17.94
C CYS A 388 15.74 -4.86 17.72
N LEU A 389 15.42 -3.98 18.67
CA LEU A 389 14.34 -3.00 18.50
C LEU A 389 14.78 -1.94 17.50
N ILE A 390 14.16 -1.92 16.32
CA ILE A 390 14.50 -1.04 15.20
C ILE A 390 13.22 -0.53 14.54
N VAL A 391 13.25 0.74 14.15
CA VAL A 391 12.29 1.35 13.22
C VAL A 391 13.12 2.08 12.16
N SER A 392 12.75 1.96 10.89
CA SER A 392 13.35 2.66 9.76
C SER A 392 13.49 4.15 10.08
N PRO A 393 14.60 4.81 9.72
CA PRO A 393 14.78 6.25 9.97
C PRO A 393 13.61 7.10 9.47
N ASP A 394 13.04 6.74 8.32
CA ASP A 394 11.96 7.48 7.67
C ASP A 394 10.62 7.37 8.40
N SER A 395 10.40 6.29 9.16
CA SER A 395 9.18 6.07 9.96
C SER A 395 9.39 6.37 11.45
N GLN A 396 10.48 7.04 11.84
CA GLN A 396 10.70 7.39 13.25
C GLN A 396 9.87 8.61 13.69
N GLY A 397 9.42 8.59 14.95
CA GLY A 397 8.68 9.71 15.57
C GLY A 397 7.15 9.57 15.54
N THR A 398 6.64 8.53 14.90
CA THR A 398 5.21 8.16 14.78
C THR A 398 4.69 7.36 15.98
N GLY A 399 5.58 6.69 16.73
CA GLY A 399 5.22 5.90 17.92
C GLY A 399 5.52 4.41 17.81
N ASP A 400 6.04 3.94 16.67
CA ASP A 400 6.10 2.51 16.34
C ASP A 400 7.09 1.71 17.19
N GLY A 401 8.19 2.37 17.60
CA GLY A 401 9.10 1.78 18.58
C GLY A 401 8.40 1.48 19.92
N GLU A 402 7.41 2.30 20.30
CA GLU A 402 6.63 2.07 21.52
C GLU A 402 5.58 0.96 21.33
N ARG A 403 5.00 0.85 20.12
CA ARG A 403 4.11 -0.26 19.77
C ARG A 403 4.85 -1.60 19.83
N LEU A 404 6.04 -1.67 19.24
CA LEU A 404 6.94 -2.83 19.30
C LEU A 404 7.32 -3.21 20.74
N LEU A 405 7.67 -2.22 21.57
CA LEU A 405 7.92 -2.45 23.01
C LEU A 405 6.69 -3.02 23.72
N LYS A 406 5.52 -2.37 23.59
CA LYS A 406 4.27 -2.80 24.25
C LYS A 406 3.91 -4.23 23.86
N HIS A 407 4.04 -4.58 22.59
CA HIS A 407 3.82 -5.93 22.11
C HIS A 407 4.80 -6.95 22.70
N THR A 408 6.08 -6.58 22.78
CA THR A 408 7.10 -7.42 23.40
C THR A 408 6.78 -7.67 24.88
N GLU A 409 6.29 -6.66 25.61
CA GLU A 409 5.84 -6.83 27.00
C GLU A 409 4.65 -7.77 27.11
N VAL A 410 3.67 -7.67 26.20
CA VAL A 410 2.51 -8.59 26.17
C VAL A 410 2.98 -10.02 25.90
N ARG A 411 3.85 -10.25 24.91
CA ARG A 411 4.43 -11.58 24.63
C ARG A 411 5.19 -12.14 25.84
N ALA A 412 6.01 -11.32 26.49
CA ALA A 412 6.75 -11.74 27.67
C ALA A 412 5.83 -12.10 28.85
N ARG A 413 4.76 -11.32 29.11
CA ARG A 413 3.75 -11.65 30.13
C ARG A 413 3.00 -12.94 29.81
N ALA A 414 2.66 -13.17 28.54
CA ALA A 414 2.00 -14.41 28.09
C ALA A 414 2.86 -15.66 28.34
N LEU A 415 4.19 -15.52 28.32
CA LEU A 415 5.15 -16.57 28.67
C LEU A 415 5.38 -16.71 30.19
N GLY A 416 4.66 -15.94 31.03
CA GLY A 416 4.79 -15.97 32.49
C GLY A 416 6.05 -15.26 33.03
N LEU A 417 6.74 -14.48 32.21
CA LEU A 417 7.96 -13.75 32.58
C LEU A 417 7.59 -12.46 33.34
N LYS A 418 8.42 -12.09 34.32
CA LYS A 418 8.14 -10.97 35.25
C LYS A 418 9.00 -9.74 35.01
N ARG A 419 10.05 -9.88 34.20
CA ARG A 419 11.04 -8.83 33.93
C ARG A 419 11.46 -8.86 32.47
N LEU A 420 11.69 -7.68 31.92
CA LEU A 420 12.27 -7.48 30.60
C LEU A 420 13.59 -6.73 30.77
N PHE A 421 14.63 -7.13 30.07
CA PHE A 421 15.89 -6.40 30.06
C PHE A 421 16.33 -6.06 28.63
N VAL A 422 17.10 -4.98 28.50
CA VAL A 422 17.70 -4.54 27.25
C VAL A 422 19.18 -4.22 27.47
N LEU A 423 19.97 -4.43 26.42
CA LEU A 423 21.37 -4.04 26.33
C LEU A 423 21.51 -2.96 25.27
N THR A 424 21.91 -1.75 25.66
CA THR A 424 22.04 -0.63 24.71
C THR A 424 23.32 0.17 24.93
N THR A 425 23.89 0.68 23.84
CA THR A 425 25.08 1.56 23.85
C THR A 425 24.72 3.03 23.66
N ARG A 426 23.56 3.35 23.06
CA ARG A 426 23.21 4.71 22.63
C ARG A 426 21.80 5.17 23.02
N THR A 427 20.85 4.26 23.19
CA THR A 427 19.40 4.58 23.31
C THR A 427 18.86 4.54 24.74
N GLU A 428 19.69 4.85 25.75
CA GLU A 428 19.33 4.74 27.17
C GLU A 428 18.07 5.55 27.54
N HIS A 429 18.06 6.84 27.23
CA HIS A 429 17.00 7.75 27.66
C HIS A 429 15.62 7.36 27.11
N TRP A 430 15.57 6.71 25.94
CA TRP A 430 14.32 6.26 25.35
C TRP A 430 13.66 5.17 26.21
N PHE A 431 14.46 4.24 26.76
CA PHE A 431 14.00 3.17 27.65
C PHE A 431 13.69 3.68 29.06
N LEU A 432 14.51 4.59 29.62
CA LEU A 432 14.26 5.16 30.95
C LEU A 432 12.91 5.88 31.02
N LYS A 433 12.56 6.66 29.99
CA LYS A 433 11.24 7.31 29.86
C LYS A 433 10.07 6.31 29.81
N ARG A 434 10.35 5.04 29.52
CA ARG A 434 9.35 3.96 29.34
C ARG A 434 9.37 2.93 30.48
N GLY A 435 9.92 3.32 31.64
CA GLY A 435 9.85 2.54 32.88
C GLY A 435 10.95 1.50 33.04
N PHE A 436 12.00 1.54 32.21
CA PHE A 436 13.22 0.81 32.50
C PHE A 436 14.06 1.56 33.54
N VAL A 437 14.81 0.82 34.34
CA VAL A 437 15.78 1.32 35.32
C VAL A 437 17.15 0.73 35.04
N ARG A 438 18.21 1.46 35.43
CA ARG A 438 19.60 0.96 35.33
C ARG A 438 19.79 -0.28 36.20
N ALA A 439 20.51 -1.25 35.68
CA ALA A 439 20.90 -2.48 36.36
C ALA A 439 22.40 -2.79 36.11
N SER A 440 22.93 -3.78 36.81
CA SER A 440 24.28 -4.30 36.61
C SER A 440 24.30 -5.47 35.64
N VAL A 441 25.48 -5.78 35.09
CA VAL A 441 25.75 -7.04 34.37
C VAL A 441 25.50 -8.25 35.27
N ASP A 442 25.67 -8.09 36.58
CA ASP A 442 25.41 -9.15 37.56
C ASP A 442 23.94 -9.54 37.66
N ASP A 443 23.02 -8.64 37.30
CA ASP A 443 21.58 -8.86 37.33
C ASP A 443 21.06 -9.68 36.13
N LEU A 444 21.88 -9.87 35.10
CA LEU A 444 21.52 -10.62 33.89
C LEU A 444 21.35 -12.13 34.17
N PRO A 445 20.54 -12.85 33.36
CA PRO A 445 20.50 -14.32 33.38
C PRO A 445 21.91 -14.91 33.25
N GLU A 446 22.18 -16.01 33.95
CA GLU A 446 23.53 -16.60 34.00
C GLU A 446 24.09 -16.89 32.59
N ASP A 447 23.27 -17.48 31.73
CA ASP A 447 23.64 -17.81 30.35
C ASP A 447 23.90 -16.55 29.51
N ARG A 448 23.15 -15.46 29.75
CA ARG A 448 23.36 -14.19 29.05
C ARG A 448 24.57 -13.44 29.56
N ARG A 449 24.81 -13.46 30.87
CA ARG A 449 25.97 -12.83 31.52
C ARG A 449 27.30 -13.39 30.98
N LYS A 450 27.37 -14.70 30.74
CA LYS A 450 28.54 -15.37 30.12
C LYS A 450 28.83 -14.86 28.70
N LEU A 451 27.80 -14.43 27.98
CA LEU A 451 27.87 -13.94 26.61
C LEU A 451 27.95 -12.40 26.51
N TYR A 452 28.07 -11.70 27.64
CA TYR A 452 28.13 -10.23 27.64
C TYR A 452 29.44 -9.76 26.99
N ASN A 453 29.32 -8.88 26.00
CA ASN A 453 30.47 -8.32 25.30
C ASN A 453 31.05 -7.12 26.07
N TRP A 454 32.12 -7.39 26.83
CA TRP A 454 32.83 -6.38 27.63
C TRP A 454 33.53 -5.28 26.82
N GLN A 455 33.79 -5.49 25.52
CA GLN A 455 34.35 -4.46 24.66
C GLN A 455 33.30 -3.41 24.29
N ARG A 456 32.03 -3.81 24.15
CA ARG A 456 30.92 -2.89 23.82
C ARG A 456 30.45 -2.06 25.02
N ARG A 457 30.65 -2.57 26.24
CA ARG A 457 30.22 -1.92 27.49
C ARG A 457 28.75 -1.44 27.43
N SER A 458 27.87 -2.25 26.85
CA SER A 458 26.45 -1.95 26.75
C SER A 458 25.84 -1.75 28.14
N MET A 459 25.06 -0.70 28.32
CA MET A 459 24.31 -0.45 29.55
C MET A 459 23.21 -1.50 29.69
N VAL A 460 23.04 -2.01 30.90
CA VAL A 460 21.97 -2.95 31.25
C VAL A 460 20.80 -2.15 31.82
N LEU A 461 19.63 -2.28 31.21
CA LEU A 461 18.41 -1.69 31.73
C LEU A 461 17.36 -2.78 31.93
N MET A 462 16.58 -2.68 33.00
CA MET A 462 15.53 -3.64 33.35
C MET A 462 14.19 -2.96 33.60
N LYS A 463 13.12 -3.62 33.22
CA LYS A 463 11.74 -3.21 33.49
C LYS A 463 10.98 -4.38 34.11
N LYS A 464 10.22 -4.09 35.17
CA LYS A 464 9.25 -5.03 35.72
C LYS A 464 8.00 -5.04 34.84
N LEU A 465 7.54 -6.23 34.46
CA LEU A 465 6.38 -6.42 33.57
C LEU A 465 5.07 -6.37 34.33
#